data_AF-A0A956Y7Q3-F1
#
_entry.id   AF-A0A956Y7Q3-F1
#
_cell.length_a   1.000
_cell.length_b   1.000
_cell.length_c   1.000
_cell.angle_alpha   90.00
_cell.angle_beta   90.00
_cell.angle_gamma   90.00
#
_symmetry.space_group_name_H-M   'P 1'
#
loop_
_entity.id
_entity.type
_entity.pdbx_description
1 polymer ?
#
loop_
_entity_poly.entity_id
_entity_poly.type
_entity_poly.pdbx_seq_one_letter_code
_entity_poly.pdbx_strand_id
1 'polypeptide(L)' 'MSQPVLAAQLYTIREHTQTVEDFAASMKKIREIGYTSVQVSAIGPIPHEDVKRIVDDNGLTVCI' A
#
# COMPACT_ATOMS: atom_id res chain seq x y z
N MET A 1 -21.76 -14.40 7.16
CA MET A 1 -20.53 -14.61 6.36
C MET A 1 -19.82 -13.28 6.26
N SER A 2 -18.51 -13.22 6.51
CA SER A 2 -17.73 -12.00 6.29
C SER A 2 -17.64 -11.71 4.79
N GLN A 3 -17.77 -10.45 4.39
CA GLN A 3 -17.57 -10.05 3.00
C GLN A 3 -16.09 -10.25 2.61
N PRO A 4 -15.80 -10.77 1.40
CA PRO A 4 -14.43 -10.82 0.88
C PRO A 4 -13.85 -9.40 0.77
N VAL A 5 -12.58 -9.25 1.16
CA VAL A 5 -11.83 -7.99 1.02
C VAL A 5 -10.88 -8.13 -0.15
N LEU A 6 -10.87 -7.15 -1.05
CA LEU A 6 -9.93 -7.08 -2.16
C LEU A 6 -8.68 -6.31 -1.74
N ALA A 7 -7.51 -6.85 -2.09
CA ALA A 7 -6.22 -6.23 -1.85
C ALA A 7 -5.46 -5.99 -3.16
N ALA A 8 -4.76 -4.86 -3.26
CA ALA A 8 -3.84 -4.62 -4.37
C ALA A 8 -2.46 -5.22 -4.04
N GLN A 9 -1.95 -6.09 -4.91
CA GLN A 9 -0.59 -6.60 -4.80
C GLN A 9 0.41 -5.59 -5.35
N LEU A 10 1.29 -5.07 -4.49
CA LEU A 10 2.16 -3.95 -4.85
C LEU A 10 3.27 -4.31 -5.84
N TYR A 11 3.58 -5.60 -6.04
CA TYR A 11 4.61 -6.04 -6.99
C TYR A 11 4.38 -5.52 -8.42
N THR A 12 3.10 -5.41 -8.83
CA THR A 12 2.71 -4.89 -10.13
C THR A 12 3.11 -3.42 -10.32
N ILE A 13 3.16 -2.64 -9.24
CA ILE A 13 3.52 -1.22 -9.24
C ILE A 13 4.87 -0.95 -8.55
N ARG A 14 5.70 -1.97 -8.33
CA ARG A 14 6.91 -1.88 -7.49
C ARG A 14 7.81 -0.69 -7.88
N GLU A 15 7.92 -0.38 -9.16
CA GLU A 15 8.72 0.75 -9.67
C GLU A 15 8.24 2.12 -9.14
N HIS A 16 6.97 2.25 -8.75
CA HIS A 16 6.37 3.44 -8.14
C HIS A 16 6.32 3.39 -6.61
N THR A 17 7.11 2.50 -5.99
CA THR A 17 7.14 2.32 -4.53
C THR A 17 8.57 2.27 -4.00
N GLN A 18 9.52 2.85 -4.74
CA GLN A 18 10.96 2.78 -4.43
C GLN A 18 11.42 3.87 -3.44
N THR A 19 10.67 4.94 -3.28
CA THR A 19 10.93 6.05 -2.35
C THR A 19 9.74 6.26 -1.41
N VAL A 20 9.95 6.99 -0.31
CA VAL A 20 8.90 7.32 0.66
C VAL A 20 7.78 8.12 -0.02
N GLU A 21 8.17 9.09 -0.86
CA GLU A 21 7.27 9.98 -1.58
C GLU A 21 6.44 9.21 -2.61
N ASP A 22 7.08 8.34 -3.41
CA ASP A 22 6.39 7.53 -4.42
C ASP A 22 5.46 6.51 -3.75
N PHE A 23 5.88 5.90 -2.64
CA PHE A 23 5.04 4.98 -1.88
C PHE A 23 3.79 5.69 -1.33
N ALA A 24 3.93 6.88 -0.75
CA ALA A 24 2.81 7.68 -0.27
C ALA A 24 1.85 8.08 -1.39
N ALA A 25 2.37 8.54 -2.53
CA ALA A 25 1.56 8.87 -3.70
C ALA A 25 0.81 7.63 -4.24
N SER A 26 1.46 6.47 -4.25
CA SER A 26 0.86 5.20 -4.69
C SER A 26 -0.23 4.73 -3.73
N MET A 27 -0.03 4.79 -2.41
CA MET A 27 -1.05 4.40 -1.43
C MET A 27 -2.31 5.27 -1.54
N LYS A 28 -2.13 6.59 -1.73
CA LYS A 28 -3.23 7.51 -1.98
C LYS A 28 -4.04 7.12 -3.21
N LYS A 29 -3.37 6.84 -4.34
CA LYS A 29 -4.05 6.40 -5.57
C LYS A 29 -4.79 5.08 -5.38
N ILE A 30 -4.18 4.09 -4.71
CA ILE A 30 -4.83 2.81 -4.41
C ILE A 30 -6.12 3.01 -3.62
N ARG A 31 -6.09 3.89 -2.61
CA ARG A 31 -7.27 4.25 -1.84
C ARG A 31 -8.33 4.94 -2.69
N GLU A 32 -7.95 5.88 -3.56
CA GLU A 32 -8.85 6.58 -4.48
C GLU A 32 -9.52 5.63 -5.49
N ILE A 33 -8.84 4.56 -5.91
CA ILE A 33 -9.41 3.49 -6.75
C ILE A 33 -10.50 2.69 -6.00
N GLY A 34 -10.46 2.67 -4.67
CA GLY A 34 -11.45 2.01 -3.80
C GLY A 34 -10.93 0.76 -3.09
N TYR A 35 -9.65 0.42 -3.23
CA TYR A 35 -9.05 -0.63 -2.41
C TYR A 35 -8.92 -0.18 -0.96
N THR A 36 -9.15 -1.11 -0.05
CA THR A 36 -9.00 -0.89 1.41
C THR A 36 -7.83 -1.66 2.00
N SER A 37 -7.17 -2.49 1.19
CA SER A 37 -6.03 -3.30 1.63
C SER A 37 -4.97 -3.46 0.55
N VAL A 38 -3.74 -3.71 0.97
CA VAL A 38 -2.57 -3.90 0.11
C VAL A 38 -1.72 -5.06 0.60
N GLN A 39 -1.07 -5.74 -0.34
CA GLN A 39 -0.01 -6.71 -0.04
C GLN A 39 1.33 -6.09 -0.43
N VAL A 40 2.21 -5.91 0.55
CA VAL A 40 3.50 -5.24 0.36
C VAL A 40 4.48 -6.19 -0.32
N SER A 41 5.07 -5.77 -1.44
CA SER A 41 6.04 -6.56 -2.19
C SER A 41 6.99 -5.67 -2.97
N ALA A 42 8.30 -5.97 -2.88
CA ALA A 42 9.38 -5.33 -3.64
C ALA A 42 9.41 -3.78 -3.59
N ILE A 43 8.97 -3.18 -2.48
CA ILE A 43 9.13 -1.74 -2.23
C ILE A 43 10.61 -1.41 -1.99
N GLY A 44 10.98 -0.15 -2.18
CA GLY A 44 12.34 0.33 -1.95
C GLY A 44 12.74 0.31 -0.47
N PRO A 45 13.96 0.78 -0.14
CA PRO A 45 14.47 0.80 1.23
C PRO A 45 13.76 1.87 2.08
N ILE A 46 12.51 1.61 2.43
CA ILE A 46 11.64 2.48 3.22
C ILE A 46 11.59 1.95 4.65
N PRO A 47 11.85 2.78 5.68
CA PRO A 47 11.69 2.37 7.07
C PRO A 47 10.30 1.81 7.34
N HIS A 48 10.20 0.69 8.07
CA HIS A 48 8.91 0.02 8.32
C HIS A 48 7.91 0.91 9.06
N GLU A 49 8.39 1.85 9.86
CA GLU A 49 7.60 2.87 10.55
C GLU A 49 6.93 3.84 9.57
N ASP A 50 7.63 4.25 8.52
CA ASP A 50 7.06 5.07 7.44
C ASP A 50 6.06 4.28 6.61
N VAL A 51 6.35 3.00 6.29
CA VAL A 51 5.40 2.13 5.60
C VAL A 51 4.09 2.04 6.38
N LYS A 52 4.18 1.75 7.69
CA LYS A 52 3.01 1.67 8.57
C LYS A 52 2.24 2.98 8.62
N ARG A 53 2.93 4.09 8.89
CA ARG A 53 2.31 5.41 8.99
C ARG A 53 1.59 5.78 7.69
N ILE A 54 2.24 5.61 6.54
CA ILE A 54 1.65 5.95 5.23
C ILE A 54 0.42 5.08 4.92
N VAL A 55 0.48 3.78 5.22
CA VAL A 55 -0.66 2.87 5.04
C VAL A 55 -1.84 3.28 5.94
N ASP A 56 -1.56 3.55 7.23
CA ASP A 56 -2.57 3.98 8.21
C ASP A 56 -3.17 5.35 7.82
N ASP A 57 -2.35 6.32 7.40
CA ASP A 57 -2.77 7.67 6.95
C ASP A 57 -3.74 7.61 5.76
N ASN A 58 -3.62 6.58 4.91
CA ASN A 58 -4.51 6.33 3.77
C ASN A 58 -5.69 5.39 4.11
N GLY A 59 -5.80 4.98 5.37
CA GLY A 59 -6.84 4.05 5.85
C GLY A 59 -6.77 2.68 5.17
N LEU A 60 -5.59 2.26 4.71
CA LEU A 60 -5.35 0.96 4.11
C LEU A 60 -4.91 -0.04 5.19
N THR A 61 -5.11 -1.33 4.95
CA THR A 61 -4.55 -2.40 5.80
C THR A 61 -3.55 -3.25 5.01
N VAL A 62 -2.51 -3.75 5.67
CA VAL A 62 -1.59 -4.73 5.07
C VAL A 62 -2.13 -6.14 5.26
N CYS A 63 -2.11 -6.95 4.20
CA CYS A 63 -2.40 -8.38 4.23
C CYS A 63 -1.24 -9.20 3.65
N ILE A 64 -1.29 -10.53 3.87
CA ILE A 64 -0.33 -11.51 3.31
C ILE A 64 -0.84 -12.12 2.01
#